data_AF-A0A962TV20-F1
#
_entry.id   AF-A0A962TV20-F1
#
_cell.length_a   1.000
_cell.length_b   1.000
_cell.length_c   1.000
_cell.angle_alpha   90.00
_cell.angle_beta   90.00
_cell.angle_gamma   90.00
#
_symmetry.space_group_name_H-M   'P 1'
#
loop_
_entity.id
_entity.type
_entity.pdbx_description
1 polymer ?
#
loop_
_entity_poly.entity_id
_entity_poly.type
_entity_poly.pdbx_seq_one_letter_code
_entity_poly.pdbx_strand_id
1 'polypeptide(L)'
;VTLNFGKGENFGGNGRTEGTLKAAYVGDMLYMVLQYKDDTYSQKRFPFVKQPDGSWVKLQSPENKGGDENNYYEDKAALIWPINDSIADFASDGCFSACHDDEPPKPYGNKYTEKEGEMGDIWHVKSVRMGPVGQVDDQYLDHMRYDPKNAKGAGRHGDPKTGGGYKNIELKDGKPEFMNKDGKAANKGGTYWLKASDAVPFDDSKFQPGDEVASIMVAPKQGDAGDIAAGMAWKDGVWTVEMSRKLVTGSPYDVQFDDMGKGYLFGVSVFDNAQVRHAYIKKAITMVFAQ
;
A
#
# COMPACT_ATOMS: atom_id res chain seq x y z
N VAL A 1 13.32 -13.44 -10.27
CA VAL A 1 13.26 -14.48 -9.21
C VAL A 1 11.83 -14.94 -9.01
N THR A 2 11.61 -16.20 -8.65
CA THR A 2 10.29 -16.74 -8.23
C THR A 2 10.11 -16.53 -6.73
N LEU A 3 8.93 -16.09 -6.33
CA LEU A 3 8.57 -15.72 -4.97
C LEU A 3 7.47 -16.65 -4.44
N ASN A 4 7.67 -17.18 -3.24
CA ASN A 4 6.69 -18.03 -2.56
C ASN A 4 6.28 -17.34 -1.26
N PHE A 5 5.09 -16.74 -1.26
CA PHE A 5 4.58 -16.00 -0.11
C PHE A 5 3.75 -16.93 0.78
N GLY A 6 3.76 -16.66 2.08
CA GLY A 6 2.93 -17.37 3.05
C GLY A 6 2.43 -16.48 4.17
N LYS A 7 1.45 -17.01 4.93
CA LYS A 7 0.85 -16.41 6.13
C LYS A 7 -0.03 -15.17 5.88
N GLY A 8 -0.42 -14.92 4.63
CA GLY A 8 -1.38 -13.86 4.35
C GLY A 8 -2.83 -14.26 4.63
N GLU A 9 -3.68 -13.27 4.83
CA GLU A 9 -5.14 -13.45 4.79
C GLU A 9 -5.62 -13.58 3.34
N ASN A 10 -6.77 -14.23 3.14
CA ASN A 10 -7.52 -14.34 1.88
C ASN A 10 -6.87 -15.13 0.73
N PHE A 11 -5.55 -15.28 0.68
CA PHE A 11 -4.88 -16.08 -0.35
C PHE A 11 -5.22 -17.58 -0.28
N GLY A 12 -6.11 -18.05 -1.17
CA GLY A 12 -6.39 -19.47 -1.43
C GLY A 12 -6.82 -20.29 -0.20
N GLY A 13 -7.31 -19.63 0.85
CA GLY A 13 -7.72 -20.24 2.14
C GLY A 13 -6.60 -20.83 3.00
N ASN A 14 -5.35 -20.88 2.49
CA ASN A 14 -4.18 -21.39 3.21
C ASN A 14 -3.11 -20.30 3.45
N GLY A 15 -3.39 -19.07 3.00
CA GLY A 15 -2.56 -17.89 3.16
C GLY A 15 -1.30 -17.90 2.30
N ARG A 16 -1.29 -18.62 1.18
CA ARG A 16 -0.13 -18.76 0.30
C ARG A 16 -0.45 -18.31 -1.12
N THR A 17 0.52 -17.64 -1.73
CA THR A 17 0.49 -17.27 -3.15
C THR A 17 1.90 -17.33 -3.73
N GLU A 18 1.96 -17.40 -5.05
CA GLU A 18 3.19 -17.40 -5.81
C GLU A 18 3.29 -16.12 -6.63
N GLY A 19 4.52 -15.67 -6.84
CA GLY A 19 4.79 -14.51 -7.65
C GLY A 19 6.13 -14.56 -8.34
N THR A 20 6.40 -13.52 -9.12
CA THR A 20 7.71 -13.28 -9.69
C THR A 20 8.09 -11.83 -9.51
N LEU A 21 9.39 -11.59 -9.39
CA LEU A 21 9.95 -10.25 -9.41
C LEU A 21 11.06 -10.21 -10.45
N LYS A 22 10.98 -9.23 -11.34
CA LYS A 22 12.01 -8.92 -12.34
C LYS A 22 12.45 -7.48 -12.12
N ALA A 23 13.73 -7.22 -12.34
CA ALA A 23 14.28 -5.88 -12.28
C ALA A 23 15.17 -5.65 -13.51
N ALA A 24 15.19 -4.42 -13.97
CA ALA A 24 16.09 -3.91 -15.00
C ALA A 24 16.41 -2.46 -14.69
N TYR A 25 17.49 -1.94 -15.24
CA TYR A 25 17.77 -0.51 -15.19
C TYR A 25 18.18 -0.02 -16.57
N VAL A 26 17.86 1.24 -16.86
CA VAL A 26 18.24 1.92 -18.11
C VAL A 26 18.62 3.34 -17.75
N GLY A 27 19.86 3.75 -18.07
CA GLY A 27 20.37 5.04 -17.65
C GLY A 27 20.37 5.17 -16.12
N ASP A 28 19.69 6.19 -15.61
CA ASP A 28 19.56 6.49 -14.18
C ASP A 28 18.28 5.92 -13.54
N MET A 29 17.50 5.09 -14.26
CA MET A 29 16.21 4.59 -13.80
C MET A 29 16.25 3.09 -13.48
N LEU A 30 15.75 2.73 -12.30
CA LEU A 30 15.42 1.36 -11.91
C LEU A 30 13.97 1.06 -12.29
N TYR A 31 13.75 -0.12 -12.85
CA TYR A 31 12.43 -0.68 -13.16
C TYR A 31 12.28 -2.02 -12.44
N MET A 32 11.14 -2.21 -11.78
CA MET A 32 10.80 -3.46 -11.11
C MET A 32 9.39 -3.89 -11.51
N VAL A 33 9.23 -5.16 -11.87
CA VAL A 33 7.93 -5.77 -12.17
C VAL A 33 7.65 -6.87 -11.16
N LEU A 34 6.69 -6.62 -10.27
CA LEU A 34 6.14 -7.61 -9.35
C LEU A 34 4.86 -8.20 -9.95
N GLN A 35 4.81 -9.52 -10.04
CA GLN A 35 3.58 -10.25 -10.34
C GLN A 35 3.24 -11.22 -9.21
N TYR A 36 1.97 -11.35 -8.84
CA TYR A 36 1.52 -12.34 -7.87
C TYR A 36 0.11 -12.81 -8.18
N LYS A 37 -0.18 -14.07 -7.84
CA LYS A 37 -1.52 -14.64 -8.00
C LYS A 37 -2.46 -14.08 -6.94
N ASP A 38 -3.64 -13.67 -7.38
CA ASP A 38 -4.72 -13.09 -6.57
C ASP A 38 -6.05 -13.33 -7.30
N ASP A 39 -6.92 -14.14 -6.73
CA ASP A 39 -8.17 -14.56 -7.38
C ASP A 39 -9.34 -13.59 -7.12
N THR A 40 -9.16 -12.56 -6.29
CA THR A 40 -10.26 -11.76 -5.73
C THR A 40 -10.39 -10.37 -6.37
N TYR A 41 -9.29 -9.79 -6.85
CA TYR A 41 -9.22 -8.41 -7.36
C TYR A 41 -9.90 -7.40 -6.43
N SER A 42 -9.41 -7.31 -5.20
CA SER A 42 -10.06 -6.53 -4.17
C SER A 42 -9.74 -5.04 -4.29
N GLN A 43 -10.78 -4.28 -4.68
CA GLN A 43 -10.71 -2.82 -4.89
C GLN A 43 -11.55 -2.03 -3.88
N LYS A 44 -12.32 -2.70 -3.01
CA LYS A 44 -13.19 -2.02 -2.05
C LYS A 44 -12.34 -1.37 -0.97
N ARG A 45 -12.35 -0.04 -0.83
CA ARG A 45 -11.67 0.65 0.26
C ARG A 45 -12.69 1.32 1.18
N PHE A 46 -13.32 0.53 2.04
CA PHE A 46 -14.42 0.95 2.94
C PHE A 46 -15.48 1.82 2.24
N PRO A 47 -16.06 1.39 1.11
CA PRO A 47 -17.01 2.22 0.38
C PRO A 47 -18.22 2.60 1.23
N PHE A 48 -18.86 3.71 0.89
CA PHE A 48 -20.19 4.02 1.41
C PHE A 48 -21.25 3.24 0.62
N VAL A 49 -22.30 2.77 1.28
CA VAL A 49 -23.43 2.09 0.65
C VAL A 49 -24.74 2.75 1.06
N LYS A 50 -25.62 2.98 0.07
CA LYS A 50 -26.95 3.53 0.31
C LYS A 50 -27.89 2.45 0.87
N GLN A 51 -28.52 2.74 2.00
CA GLN A 51 -29.48 1.84 2.66
C GLN A 51 -30.90 2.00 2.08
N PRO A 52 -31.79 1.02 2.31
CA PRO A 52 -33.20 1.11 1.87
C PRO A 52 -33.95 2.33 2.42
N ASP A 53 -33.58 2.83 3.60
CA ASP A 53 -34.15 4.04 4.22
C ASP A 53 -33.56 5.36 3.67
N GLY A 54 -32.63 5.27 2.72
CA GLY A 54 -31.95 6.41 2.10
C GLY A 54 -30.71 6.91 2.85
N SER A 55 -30.39 6.36 4.02
CA SER A 55 -29.15 6.69 4.74
C SER A 55 -27.91 6.10 4.05
N TRP A 56 -26.73 6.68 4.31
CA TRP A 56 -25.46 6.16 3.84
C TRP A 56 -24.63 5.65 5.01
N VAL A 57 -24.08 4.44 4.85
CA VAL A 57 -23.21 3.81 5.85
C VAL A 57 -21.89 3.42 5.23
N LYS A 58 -20.80 3.49 5.99
CA LYS A 58 -19.49 3.03 5.56
C LYS A 58 -19.38 1.52 5.76
N LEU A 59 -19.05 0.78 4.72
CA LEU A 59 -18.79 -0.65 4.84
C LEU A 59 -17.49 -0.90 5.61
N GLN A 60 -17.60 -1.73 6.63
CA GLN A 60 -16.51 -2.19 7.47
C GLN A 60 -16.88 -3.57 8.01
N SER A 61 -15.88 -4.44 8.19
CA SER A 61 -16.08 -5.74 8.83
C SER A 61 -16.52 -5.55 10.29
N PRO A 62 -17.55 -6.27 10.77
CA PRO A 62 -17.92 -6.23 12.19
C PRO A 62 -16.76 -6.58 13.12
N GLU A 63 -15.85 -7.45 12.66
CA GLU A 63 -14.68 -7.92 13.40
C GLU A 63 -13.54 -6.89 13.48
N ASN A 64 -13.57 -5.84 12.66
CA ASN A 64 -12.51 -4.85 12.61
C ASN A 64 -12.59 -3.89 13.80
N LYS A 65 -11.84 -4.23 14.87
CA LYS A 65 -11.77 -3.49 16.15
C LYS A 65 -10.65 -2.45 16.21
N GLY A 66 -10.07 -2.03 15.09
CA GLY A 66 -9.06 -0.96 15.08
C GLY A 66 -7.86 -1.17 14.17
N GLY A 67 -8.05 -1.73 12.97
CA GLY A 67 -7.00 -1.74 11.94
C GLY A 67 -6.72 -3.09 11.28
N ASP A 68 -7.67 -4.02 11.34
CA ASP A 68 -7.57 -5.37 10.77
C ASP A 68 -8.77 -5.63 9.83
N GLU A 69 -9.00 -4.72 8.89
CA GLU A 69 -10.02 -4.90 7.85
C GLU A 69 -9.54 -5.91 6.80
N ASN A 70 -10.34 -6.94 6.53
CA ASN A 70 -10.00 -7.98 5.56
C ASN A 70 -11.11 -8.29 4.53
N ASN A 71 -12.23 -7.54 4.54
CA ASN A 71 -13.34 -7.71 3.59
C ASN A 71 -13.54 -6.49 2.67
N TYR A 72 -13.26 -5.29 3.19
CA TYR A 72 -13.41 -4.02 2.47
C TYR A 72 -12.10 -3.25 2.41
N TYR A 73 -11.03 -3.95 2.02
CA TYR A 73 -9.72 -3.36 1.80
C TYR A 73 -9.21 -3.58 0.36
N GLU A 74 -8.22 -2.77 -0.01
CA GLU A 74 -7.57 -2.87 -1.32
C GLU A 74 -6.46 -3.93 -1.32
N ASP A 75 -6.19 -4.50 -2.49
CA ASP A 75 -4.97 -5.28 -2.71
C ASP A 75 -3.74 -4.38 -2.68
N LYS A 76 -2.65 -4.93 -2.13
CA LYS A 76 -1.40 -4.20 -1.91
C LYS A 76 -0.20 -5.10 -2.11
N ALA A 77 0.95 -4.46 -2.18
CA ALA A 77 2.25 -5.08 -1.98
C ALA A 77 3.17 -4.10 -1.23
N ALA A 78 4.28 -4.58 -0.70
CA ALA A 78 5.32 -3.72 -0.18
C ALA A 78 6.69 -4.31 -0.46
N LEU A 79 7.64 -3.43 -0.78
CA LEU A 79 9.07 -3.73 -0.76
C LEU A 79 9.71 -2.88 0.34
N ILE A 80 10.77 -3.40 0.96
CA ILE A 80 11.53 -2.65 1.97
C ILE A 80 13.03 -2.92 1.85
N TRP A 81 13.85 -1.87 1.82
CA TRP A 81 15.31 -1.92 1.84
C TRP A 81 15.85 -1.31 3.13
N PRO A 82 16.91 -1.86 3.74
CA PRO A 82 17.67 -1.15 4.77
C PRO A 82 18.52 -0.06 4.11
N ILE A 83 18.29 1.20 4.46
CA ILE A 83 19.11 2.31 3.95
C ILE A 83 20.51 2.18 4.57
N ASN A 84 21.53 2.24 3.72
CA ASN A 84 22.94 2.10 4.12
C ASN A 84 23.25 0.83 4.93
N ASP A 85 22.50 -0.27 4.70
CA ASP A 85 22.59 -1.52 5.47
C ASP A 85 22.46 -1.31 6.99
N SER A 86 21.71 -0.27 7.40
CA SER A 86 21.67 0.18 8.79
C SER A 86 20.85 -0.73 9.70
N ILE A 87 19.84 -1.43 9.19
CA ILE A 87 18.96 -2.28 10.00
C ILE A 87 19.68 -3.58 10.37
N ALA A 88 19.96 -3.77 11.66
CA ALA A 88 20.56 -4.99 12.18
C ALA A 88 19.74 -6.24 11.80
N ASP A 89 20.46 -7.35 11.57
CA ASP A 89 19.89 -8.68 11.30
C ASP A 89 18.97 -8.78 10.06
N PHE A 90 18.89 -7.74 9.22
CA PHE A 90 18.07 -7.77 8.01
C PHE A 90 18.53 -8.84 7.02
N ALA A 91 19.83 -9.15 6.97
CA ALA A 91 20.35 -10.21 6.11
C ALA A 91 19.84 -11.62 6.51
N SER A 92 19.69 -11.90 7.81
CA SER A 92 19.18 -13.17 8.32
C SER A 92 17.65 -13.22 8.35
N ASP A 93 17.03 -12.14 8.84
CA ASP A 93 15.61 -12.12 9.21
C ASP A 93 14.74 -11.30 8.23
N GLY A 94 15.35 -10.64 7.25
CA GLY A 94 14.65 -9.80 6.30
C GLY A 94 13.83 -8.73 7.01
N CYS A 95 12.61 -8.50 6.54
CA CYS A 95 11.74 -7.49 7.14
C CYS A 95 11.29 -7.83 8.57
N PHE A 96 11.51 -9.05 9.08
CA PHE A 96 11.14 -9.43 10.45
C PHE A 96 11.98 -8.72 11.50
N SER A 97 13.20 -8.29 11.19
CA SER A 97 14.07 -7.59 12.15
C SER A 97 13.47 -6.28 12.68
N ALA A 98 12.42 -5.77 12.02
CA ALA A 98 11.72 -4.55 12.42
C ALA A 98 10.23 -4.78 12.76
N CYS A 99 9.79 -6.03 12.95
CA CYS A 99 8.40 -6.37 13.31
C CYS A 99 8.29 -6.67 14.81
N HIS A 100 7.34 -6.03 15.49
CA HIS A 100 7.12 -6.15 16.94
C HIS A 100 5.67 -6.57 17.17
N ASP A 101 5.42 -7.88 17.30
CA ASP A 101 4.09 -8.49 17.29
C ASP A 101 3.40 -8.59 18.66
N ASP A 102 4.08 -8.13 19.72
CA ASP A 102 3.66 -8.21 21.12
C ASP A 102 3.26 -6.84 21.74
N GLU A 103 2.95 -5.84 20.91
CA GLU A 103 2.56 -4.49 21.34
C GLU A 103 1.04 -4.23 21.27
N PRO A 104 0.26 -4.50 22.33
CA PRO A 104 -1.16 -4.19 22.38
C PRO A 104 -1.42 -2.67 22.27
N PRO A 105 -2.58 -2.24 21.74
CA PRO A 105 -3.76 -3.04 21.43
C PRO A 105 -3.79 -3.58 19.99
N LYS A 106 -2.70 -3.48 19.23
CA LYS A 106 -2.70 -3.87 17.82
C LYS A 106 -2.53 -5.38 17.67
N PRO A 107 -3.46 -6.09 17.00
CA PRO A 107 -3.42 -7.55 16.91
C PRO A 107 -2.25 -8.10 16.06
N TYR A 108 -1.63 -7.25 15.23
CA TYR A 108 -0.49 -7.60 14.38
C TYR A 108 0.73 -6.72 14.68
N GLY A 109 0.75 -6.08 15.86
CA GLY A 109 1.89 -5.32 16.34
C GLY A 109 2.19 -4.03 15.60
N ASN A 110 3.43 -3.58 15.72
CA ASN A 110 3.98 -2.40 15.07
C ASN A 110 5.24 -2.73 14.26
N LYS A 111 5.64 -1.77 13.43
CA LYS A 111 6.87 -1.84 12.66
C LYS A 111 7.73 -0.62 12.96
N TYR A 112 8.95 -0.84 13.42
CA TYR A 112 9.99 0.18 13.67
C TYR A 112 11.35 -0.51 13.79
N THR A 113 12.42 0.23 13.51
CA THR A 113 13.80 -0.26 13.65
C THR A 113 14.24 -0.22 15.12
N GLU A 114 15.21 -1.05 15.50
CA GLU A 114 15.55 -1.23 16.90
C GLU A 114 16.36 -0.06 17.45
N LYS A 115 17.23 0.55 16.64
CA LYS A 115 18.15 1.59 17.12
C LYS A 115 18.02 2.90 16.36
N GLU A 116 18.30 4.00 17.06
CA GLU A 116 18.44 5.31 16.44
C GLU A 116 19.49 5.26 15.31
N GLY A 117 19.16 5.87 14.18
CA GLY A 117 19.98 5.85 12.96
C GLY A 117 19.70 4.67 12.02
N GLU A 118 18.98 3.63 12.46
CA GLU A 118 18.51 2.57 11.57
C GLU A 118 17.30 3.04 10.76
N MET A 119 17.40 2.95 9.44
CA MET A 119 16.40 3.46 8.51
C MET A 119 16.07 2.43 7.43
N GLY A 120 14.79 2.40 7.03
CA GLY A 120 14.32 1.59 5.91
C GLY A 120 13.57 2.42 4.88
N ASP A 121 13.76 2.13 3.61
CA ASP A 121 12.99 2.67 2.48
C ASP A 121 11.88 1.67 2.15
N ILE A 122 10.63 2.12 2.06
CA ILE A 122 9.43 1.31 1.84
C ILE A 122 8.67 1.78 0.60
N TRP A 123 8.61 0.91 -0.41
CA TRP A 123 7.73 1.09 -1.56
C TRP A 123 6.39 0.40 -1.28
N HIS A 124 5.36 1.15 -0.90
CA HIS A 124 4.07 0.59 -0.51
C HIS A 124 3.02 0.71 -1.61
N VAL A 125 2.83 -0.37 -2.36
CA VAL A 125 1.84 -0.47 -3.42
C VAL A 125 0.44 -0.47 -2.83
N LYS A 126 -0.41 0.44 -3.32
CA LYS A 126 -1.79 0.60 -2.90
C LYS A 126 -2.69 0.73 -4.13
N SER A 127 -3.34 -0.37 -4.52
CA SER A 127 -4.04 -0.48 -5.80
C SER A 127 -5.16 0.56 -5.98
N VAL A 128 -5.78 1.02 -4.89
CA VAL A 128 -6.87 2.00 -4.89
C VAL A 128 -6.37 3.39 -4.49
N ARG A 129 -5.48 3.48 -3.50
CA ARG A 129 -5.04 4.79 -2.98
C ARG A 129 -4.00 5.50 -3.85
N MET A 130 -3.13 4.75 -4.54
CA MET A 130 -2.06 5.32 -5.38
C MET A 130 -2.05 4.78 -6.82
N GLY A 131 -2.53 3.54 -7.04
CA GLY A 131 -2.67 2.95 -8.37
C GLY A 131 -3.39 3.84 -9.39
N PRO A 132 -4.54 4.47 -9.07
CA PRO A 132 -5.29 5.28 -10.05
C PRO A 132 -4.58 6.57 -10.48
N VAL A 133 -3.58 7.01 -9.70
CA VAL A 133 -2.75 8.19 -9.98
C VAL A 133 -1.35 7.81 -10.49
N GLY A 134 -1.12 6.52 -10.77
CA GLY A 134 0.10 6.04 -11.41
C GLY A 134 1.35 6.08 -10.51
N GLN A 135 1.18 5.86 -9.21
CA GLN A 135 2.26 5.97 -8.23
C GLN A 135 2.24 4.81 -7.21
N VAL A 136 3.37 4.61 -6.55
CA VAL A 136 3.48 3.84 -5.30
C VAL A 136 3.49 4.82 -4.13
N ASP A 137 3.00 4.41 -2.95
CA ASP A 137 3.10 5.23 -1.75
C ASP A 137 4.54 5.11 -1.20
N ASP A 138 5.32 6.17 -1.41
CA ASP A 138 6.70 6.27 -0.93
C ASP A 138 6.76 6.58 0.57
N GLN A 139 7.53 5.78 1.29
CA GLN A 139 7.50 5.68 2.74
C GLN A 139 8.86 5.31 3.29
N TYR A 140 9.11 5.68 4.55
CA TYR A 140 10.29 5.24 5.28
C TYR A 140 9.95 4.62 6.63
N LEU A 141 10.92 3.89 7.17
CA LEU A 141 10.90 3.27 8.48
C LEU A 141 12.02 3.82 9.35
N ASP A 142 11.69 4.21 10.58
CA ASP A 142 12.66 4.59 11.60
C ASP A 142 12.40 3.88 12.94
N HIS A 143 13.14 4.30 13.96
CA HIS A 143 13.14 3.71 15.29
C HIS A 143 12.01 4.24 16.21
N MET A 144 11.11 5.09 15.70
CA MET A 144 10.05 5.68 16.52
C MET A 144 9.17 4.58 17.11
N ARG A 145 9.17 4.48 18.44
CA ARG A 145 8.37 3.50 19.17
C ARG A 145 6.89 3.82 19.09
N TYR A 146 6.07 2.79 19.22
CA TYR A 146 4.64 2.97 19.30
C TYR A 146 4.24 3.75 20.54
N ASP A 147 3.42 4.79 20.34
CA ASP A 147 2.73 5.47 21.42
C ASP A 147 1.27 5.70 20.98
N PRO A 148 0.27 5.26 21.76
CA PRO A 148 -1.13 5.33 21.36
C PRO A 148 -1.67 6.76 21.21
N LYS A 149 -0.97 7.78 21.74
CA LYS A 149 -1.36 9.19 21.66
C LYS A 149 -0.56 9.93 20.60
N ASN A 150 0.76 9.76 20.61
CA ASN A 150 1.71 10.59 19.89
C ASN A 150 2.33 9.90 18.67
N ALA A 151 2.40 8.57 18.65
CA ALA A 151 3.08 7.81 17.60
C ALA A 151 2.31 6.53 17.22
N LYS A 152 1.04 6.70 16.80
CA LYS A 152 0.16 5.58 16.45
C LYS A 152 0.67 4.76 15.26
N GLY A 153 1.51 5.33 14.39
CA GLY A 153 2.16 4.63 13.28
C GLY A 153 3.45 3.90 13.67
N ALA A 154 3.96 4.15 14.89
CA ALA A 154 5.33 3.84 15.29
C ALA A 154 6.32 4.36 14.23
N GLY A 155 7.25 3.53 13.79
CA GLY A 155 8.32 3.92 12.88
C GLY A 155 7.92 4.05 11.42
N ARG A 156 6.66 3.77 11.05
CA ARG A 156 6.20 3.90 9.65
C ARG A 156 5.76 5.32 9.35
N HIS A 157 6.44 5.95 8.40
CA HIS A 157 6.19 7.31 7.95
C HIS A 157 5.96 7.36 6.45
N GLY A 158 5.35 8.44 5.97
CA GLY A 158 5.37 8.77 4.55
C GLY A 158 6.47 9.78 4.30
N ASP A 159 7.09 9.67 3.13
CA ASP A 159 8.11 10.63 2.72
C ASP A 159 7.53 12.05 2.66
N PRO A 160 8.39 13.08 2.81
CA PRO A 160 7.98 14.46 2.68
C PRO A 160 7.24 14.71 1.37
N LYS A 161 6.12 15.43 1.45
CA LYS A 161 5.35 15.81 0.26
C LYS A 161 5.03 17.30 0.29
N THR A 162 4.98 17.90 -0.89
CA THR A 162 4.54 19.28 -1.08
C THR A 162 3.08 19.38 -1.52
N GLY A 163 2.46 18.25 -1.89
CA GLY A 163 1.07 18.21 -2.33
C GLY A 163 0.52 16.79 -2.54
N GLY A 164 -0.80 16.71 -2.71
CA GLY A 164 -1.50 15.48 -3.11
C GLY A 164 -1.55 14.36 -2.07
N GLY A 165 -1.65 13.12 -2.57
CA GLY A 165 -1.92 11.91 -1.80
C GLY A 165 -3.42 11.63 -1.65
N TYR A 166 -3.81 10.97 -0.56
CA TYR A 166 -5.17 10.53 -0.35
C TYR A 166 -5.76 10.99 0.99
N LYS A 167 -7.08 11.16 1.01
CA LYS A 167 -7.85 11.51 2.21
C LYS A 167 -9.21 10.81 2.20
N ASN A 168 -9.76 10.56 3.38
CA ASN A 168 -11.12 10.04 3.48
C ASN A 168 -12.11 11.10 2.98
N ILE A 169 -13.16 10.63 2.33
CA ILE A 169 -14.37 11.42 2.07
C ILE A 169 -15.24 11.26 3.31
N GLU A 170 -15.71 12.38 3.84
CA GLU A 170 -16.57 12.39 5.03
C GLU A 170 -18.05 12.35 4.64
N LEU A 171 -18.90 11.96 5.59
CA LEU A 171 -20.33 12.18 5.48
C LEU A 171 -20.67 13.59 5.97
N LYS A 172 -21.30 14.40 5.13
CA LYS A 172 -21.92 15.67 5.50
C LYS A 172 -23.44 15.50 5.46
N ASP A 173 -24.10 15.84 6.56
CA ASP A 173 -25.55 15.65 6.73
C ASP A 173 -26.00 14.21 6.39
N GLY A 174 -25.19 13.22 6.77
CA GLY A 174 -25.46 11.80 6.56
C GLY A 174 -25.23 11.29 5.13
N LYS A 175 -24.63 12.09 4.24
CA LYS A 175 -24.35 11.74 2.83
C LYS A 175 -22.88 11.96 2.49
N PRO A 176 -22.27 11.20 1.57
CA PRO A 176 -20.90 11.47 1.13
C PRO A 176 -20.75 12.92 0.68
N GLU A 177 -19.62 13.56 0.98
CA GLU A 177 -19.40 14.95 0.60
C GLU A 177 -19.27 15.12 -0.93
N PHE A 178 -18.64 14.16 -1.60
CA PHE A 178 -18.32 14.22 -3.02
C PHE A 178 -18.67 12.92 -3.74
N MET A 179 -18.92 13.02 -5.03
CA MET A 179 -19.01 11.89 -5.96
C MET A 179 -18.11 12.12 -7.19
N ASN A 180 -17.92 11.07 -7.97
CA ASN A 180 -17.33 11.18 -9.30
C ASN A 180 -18.29 11.92 -10.24
N LYS A 181 -17.77 12.82 -11.08
CA LYS A 181 -18.54 13.58 -12.08
C LYS A 181 -19.35 12.70 -13.05
N ASP A 182 -18.94 11.45 -13.27
CA ASP A 182 -19.70 10.49 -14.08
C ASP A 182 -21.00 10.00 -13.41
N GLY A 183 -21.15 10.21 -12.10
CA GLY A 183 -22.34 9.84 -11.32
C GLY A 183 -22.60 8.34 -11.24
N LYS A 184 -21.59 7.50 -11.46
CA LYS A 184 -21.77 6.04 -11.43
C LYS A 184 -21.48 5.46 -10.05
N ALA A 185 -22.30 4.49 -9.63
CA ALA A 185 -22.00 3.68 -8.46
C ALA A 185 -20.75 2.80 -8.73
N ALA A 186 -19.88 2.66 -7.72
CA ALA A 186 -18.65 1.90 -7.80
C ALA A 186 -18.90 0.43 -8.18
N ASN A 187 -19.96 -0.17 -7.64
CA ASN A 187 -20.39 -1.54 -7.96
C ASN A 187 -21.20 -1.66 -9.28
N LYS A 188 -21.36 -0.58 -10.05
CA LYS A 188 -22.07 -0.55 -11.34
C LYS A 188 -21.28 0.22 -12.41
N GLY A 189 -19.99 -0.10 -12.52
CA GLY A 189 -19.11 0.46 -13.56
C GLY A 189 -18.50 1.83 -13.23
N GLY A 190 -18.64 2.30 -11.99
CA GLY A 190 -17.85 3.38 -11.41
C GLY A 190 -16.57 2.86 -10.74
N THR A 191 -15.99 3.67 -9.85
CA THR A 191 -14.71 3.39 -9.19
C THR A 191 -14.80 3.44 -7.66
N TYR A 192 -13.98 2.63 -6.98
CA TYR A 192 -13.86 2.63 -5.50
C TYR A 192 -12.91 3.70 -4.94
N TRP A 193 -12.40 4.56 -5.81
CA TRP A 193 -11.66 5.78 -5.50
C TRP A 193 -12.34 6.98 -6.19
N LEU A 194 -12.10 8.18 -5.68
CA LEU A 194 -12.46 9.44 -6.33
C LEU A 194 -11.19 10.24 -6.63
N LYS A 195 -10.86 10.45 -7.91
CA LYS A 195 -9.79 11.39 -8.25
C LYS A 195 -10.21 12.80 -7.87
N ALA A 196 -9.35 13.57 -7.21
CA ALA A 196 -9.64 14.94 -6.81
C ALA A 196 -10.05 15.84 -8.00
N SER A 197 -9.49 15.59 -9.18
CA SER A 197 -9.84 16.28 -10.44
C SER A 197 -11.24 15.98 -10.97
N ASP A 198 -11.87 14.88 -10.51
CA ASP A 198 -13.18 14.42 -10.95
C ASP A 198 -14.26 14.60 -9.87
N ALA A 199 -13.89 15.19 -8.72
CA ALA A 199 -14.77 15.40 -7.60
C ALA A 199 -15.78 16.52 -7.87
N VAL A 200 -17.06 16.21 -7.67
CA VAL A 200 -18.18 17.16 -7.67
C VAL A 200 -19.00 17.00 -6.38
N PRO A 201 -19.77 18.01 -5.96
CA PRO A 201 -20.70 17.87 -4.84
C PRO A 201 -21.60 16.65 -5.02
N PHE A 202 -21.87 15.94 -3.92
CA PHE A 202 -22.67 14.73 -3.97
C PHE A 202 -24.13 14.99 -4.39
N ASP A 203 -24.58 14.29 -5.43
CA ASP A 203 -25.97 14.30 -5.88
C ASP A 203 -26.60 12.94 -5.60
N ASP A 204 -27.31 12.88 -4.47
CA ASP A 204 -27.94 11.66 -3.96
C ASP A 204 -29.06 11.12 -4.87
N SER A 205 -29.62 11.96 -5.76
CA SER A 205 -30.68 11.55 -6.69
C SER A 205 -30.20 10.56 -7.76
N LYS A 206 -28.88 10.46 -7.96
CA LYS A 206 -28.25 9.55 -8.92
C LYS A 206 -28.09 8.13 -8.43
N PHE A 207 -28.32 7.89 -7.14
CA PHE A 207 -28.03 6.62 -6.49
C PHE A 207 -29.29 6.01 -5.86
N GLN A 208 -29.40 4.69 -5.95
CA GLN A 208 -30.48 3.90 -5.36
C GLN A 208 -29.95 3.02 -4.22
N PRO A 209 -30.82 2.48 -3.34
CA PRO A 209 -30.40 1.53 -2.32
C PRO A 209 -29.56 0.38 -2.89
N GLY A 210 -28.48 0.02 -2.17
CA GLY A 210 -27.49 -0.97 -2.58
C GLY A 210 -26.37 -0.44 -3.48
N ASP A 211 -26.45 0.81 -3.95
CA ASP A 211 -25.32 1.43 -4.66
C ASP A 211 -24.17 1.72 -3.68
N GLU A 212 -22.95 1.39 -4.13
CA GLU A 212 -21.72 1.69 -3.41
C GLU A 212 -21.00 2.89 -4.04
N VAL A 213 -20.39 3.76 -3.24
CA VAL A 213 -19.54 4.87 -3.71
C VAL A 213 -18.22 4.92 -2.94
N ALA A 214 -17.19 5.50 -3.56
CA ALA A 214 -15.88 5.64 -2.96
C ALA A 214 -15.94 6.42 -1.63
N SER A 215 -15.15 5.98 -0.64
CA SER A 215 -14.93 6.74 0.61
C SER A 215 -13.55 7.38 0.68
N ILE A 216 -12.79 7.36 -0.42
CA ILE A 216 -11.42 7.82 -0.50
C ILE A 216 -11.23 8.71 -1.72
N MET A 217 -10.63 9.87 -1.50
CA MET A 217 -10.22 10.79 -2.55
C MET A 217 -8.71 10.69 -2.75
N VAL A 218 -8.27 10.68 -4.01
CA VAL A 218 -6.87 10.47 -4.40
C VAL A 218 -6.37 11.56 -5.35
N ALA A 219 -5.10 11.94 -5.23
CA ALA A 219 -4.38 12.85 -6.11
C ALA A 219 -2.90 12.44 -6.17
N PRO A 220 -2.19 12.69 -7.29
CA PRO A 220 -0.75 12.42 -7.37
C PRO A 220 -0.01 13.15 -6.25
N LYS A 221 0.87 12.44 -5.54
CA LYS A 221 1.80 13.05 -4.59
C LYS A 221 2.85 13.87 -5.35
N GLN A 222 3.30 14.94 -4.71
CA GLN A 222 4.35 15.84 -5.22
C GLN A 222 5.50 15.95 -4.21
N GLY A 223 6.70 16.22 -4.71
CA GLY A 223 7.92 16.16 -3.92
C GLY A 223 8.41 14.71 -3.78
N ASP A 224 9.28 14.49 -2.79
CA ASP A 224 9.94 13.22 -2.46
C ASP A 224 8.97 12.04 -2.52
N ALA A 225 7.83 12.17 -1.83
CA ALA A 225 6.85 11.10 -1.73
C ALA A 225 6.14 10.69 -3.05
N GLY A 226 6.43 11.39 -4.16
CA GLY A 226 5.90 11.11 -5.49
C GLY A 226 6.91 10.50 -6.46
N ASP A 227 8.10 10.11 -6.01
CA ASP A 227 9.23 9.70 -6.85
C ASP A 227 9.06 8.32 -7.51
N ILE A 228 8.21 7.46 -6.95
CA ILE A 228 7.95 6.12 -7.50
C ILE A 228 6.71 6.14 -8.39
N ALA A 229 6.93 6.10 -9.71
CA ALA A 229 5.87 5.92 -10.69
C ALA A 229 5.48 4.43 -10.79
N ALA A 230 4.21 4.15 -11.11
CA ALA A 230 3.74 2.79 -11.31
C ALA A 230 2.62 2.63 -12.33
N GLY A 231 2.64 1.48 -13.01
CA GLY A 231 1.52 0.90 -13.75
C GLY A 231 1.02 -0.34 -13.02
N MET A 232 -0.30 -0.46 -12.84
CA MET A 232 -0.91 -1.59 -12.13
C MET A 232 -2.04 -2.17 -12.96
N ALA A 233 -2.03 -3.49 -13.16
CA ALA A 233 -3.08 -4.20 -13.86
C ALA A 233 -3.36 -5.53 -13.17
N TRP A 234 -4.64 -5.84 -13.00
CA TRP A 234 -5.08 -7.17 -12.65
C TRP A 234 -5.70 -7.83 -13.87
N LYS A 235 -5.31 -9.07 -14.16
CA LYS A 235 -5.87 -9.85 -15.27
C LYS A 235 -5.75 -11.34 -14.96
N ASP A 236 -6.84 -12.07 -15.17
CA ASP A 236 -6.90 -13.54 -15.10
C ASP A 236 -6.27 -14.12 -13.82
N GLY A 237 -6.61 -13.55 -12.65
CA GLY A 237 -6.12 -14.03 -11.35
C GLY A 237 -4.70 -13.57 -11.00
N VAL A 238 -4.16 -12.56 -11.70
CA VAL A 238 -2.78 -12.10 -11.49
C VAL A 238 -2.71 -10.57 -11.45
N TRP A 239 -2.14 -10.06 -10.37
CA TRP A 239 -1.66 -8.68 -10.32
C TRP A 239 -0.31 -8.57 -11.04
N THR A 240 -0.17 -7.51 -11.84
CA THR A 240 1.09 -7.04 -12.41
C THR A 240 1.29 -5.59 -12.01
N VAL A 241 2.38 -5.32 -11.30
CA VAL A 241 2.76 -4.01 -10.80
C VAL A 241 4.14 -3.69 -11.36
N GLU A 242 4.20 -2.75 -12.28
CA GLU A 242 5.44 -2.17 -12.79
C GLU A 242 5.71 -0.88 -12.01
N MET A 243 6.92 -0.76 -11.47
CA MET A 243 7.39 0.36 -10.65
C MET A 243 8.66 0.93 -11.27
N SER A 244 8.81 2.24 -11.24
CA SER A 244 10.05 2.89 -11.66
C SER A 244 10.41 4.05 -10.75
N ARG A 245 11.69 4.15 -10.40
CA ARG A 245 12.29 5.24 -9.62
C ARG A 245 13.70 5.51 -10.13
N LYS A 246 14.23 6.71 -9.93
CA LYS A 246 15.66 6.95 -10.11
C LYS A 246 16.49 6.02 -9.21
N LEU A 247 17.66 5.63 -9.69
CA LEU A 247 18.66 4.88 -8.93
C LEU A 247 19.14 5.71 -7.72
N VAL A 248 19.36 7.01 -7.94
CA VAL A 248 19.78 7.97 -6.91
C VAL A 248 18.77 9.12 -6.90
N THR A 249 18.04 9.27 -5.80
CA THR A 249 17.02 10.32 -5.60
C THR A 249 17.61 11.53 -4.87
N GLY A 250 18.64 11.29 -4.04
CA GLY A 250 19.19 12.29 -3.11
C GLY A 250 18.35 12.50 -1.86
N SER A 251 17.22 11.79 -1.71
CA SER A 251 16.45 11.79 -0.48
C SER A 251 17.17 11.01 0.62
N PRO A 252 17.22 11.53 1.87
CA PRO A 252 17.74 10.77 3.01
C PRO A 252 16.79 9.64 3.47
N TYR A 253 15.58 9.58 2.92
CA TYR A 253 14.55 8.58 3.23
C TYR A 253 14.53 7.40 2.24
N ASP A 254 15.34 7.50 1.18
CA ASP A 254 15.47 6.50 0.12
C ASP A 254 16.79 5.73 0.18
N VAL A 255 16.75 4.46 -0.21
CA VAL A 255 17.97 3.73 -0.56
C VAL A 255 18.59 4.35 -1.81
N GLN A 256 19.91 4.57 -1.81
CA GLN A 256 20.64 5.04 -2.99
C GLN A 256 21.30 3.86 -3.70
N PHE A 257 20.94 3.61 -4.95
CA PHE A 257 21.53 2.57 -5.80
C PHE A 257 22.74 3.11 -6.57
N ASP A 258 23.71 3.66 -5.83
CA ASP A 258 24.88 4.36 -6.34
C ASP A 258 26.14 3.47 -6.49
N ASP A 259 26.12 2.25 -5.97
CA ASP A 259 27.20 1.26 -6.09
C ASP A 259 26.73 0.00 -6.83
N MET A 260 27.09 -0.09 -8.13
CA MET A 260 26.72 -1.23 -8.98
C MET A 260 27.44 -2.53 -8.59
N GLY A 261 28.53 -2.45 -7.81
CA GLY A 261 29.23 -3.62 -7.27
C GLY A 261 28.57 -4.20 -6.01
N LYS A 262 27.64 -3.46 -5.41
CA LYS A 262 26.97 -3.82 -4.16
C LYS A 262 25.73 -4.70 -4.39
N GLY A 263 25.52 -5.63 -3.47
CA GLY A 263 24.24 -6.31 -3.31
C GLY A 263 23.30 -5.53 -2.38
N TYR A 264 22.09 -5.24 -2.84
CA TYR A 264 21.06 -4.53 -2.08
C TYR A 264 20.05 -5.51 -1.52
N LEU A 265 19.98 -5.65 -0.20
CA LEU A 265 19.03 -6.51 0.48
C LEU A 265 17.64 -5.88 0.50
N PHE A 266 16.59 -6.69 0.34
CA PHE A 266 15.21 -6.23 0.50
C PHE A 266 14.23 -7.34 0.89
N GLY A 267 13.11 -6.93 1.47
CA GLY A 267 11.94 -7.77 1.75
C GLY A 267 10.80 -7.50 0.77
N VAL A 268 9.91 -8.47 0.59
CA VAL A 268 8.70 -8.34 -0.25
C VAL A 268 7.50 -8.95 0.46
N SER A 269 6.36 -8.26 0.40
CA SER A 269 5.07 -8.76 0.85
C SER A 269 3.94 -8.40 -0.11
N VAL A 270 2.86 -9.18 -0.07
CA VAL A 270 1.63 -9.01 -0.88
C VAL A 270 0.40 -9.19 0.00
N PHE A 271 -0.70 -8.52 -0.34
CA PHE A 271 -1.93 -8.47 0.43
C PHE A 271 -3.12 -8.72 -0.52
N ASP A 272 -3.97 -9.68 -0.17
CA ASP A 272 -5.28 -9.92 -0.79
C ASP A 272 -6.35 -9.39 0.18
N ASN A 273 -7.01 -8.31 -0.22
CA ASN A 273 -8.08 -7.67 0.55
C ASN A 273 -7.73 -7.40 2.03
N ALA A 274 -6.47 -7.16 2.39
CA ALA A 274 -6.04 -7.17 3.79
C ALA A 274 -5.39 -5.85 4.25
N GLN A 275 -5.82 -5.34 5.40
CA GLN A 275 -5.25 -4.11 5.97
C GLN A 275 -3.82 -4.33 6.50
N VAL A 276 -3.57 -5.40 7.25
CA VAL A 276 -2.28 -5.69 7.89
C VAL A 276 -1.76 -7.11 7.67
N ARG A 277 -2.63 -8.08 7.40
CA ARG A 277 -2.31 -9.52 7.31
C ARG A 277 -1.71 -9.92 5.94
N HIS A 278 -0.54 -9.39 5.61
CA HIS A 278 0.14 -9.73 4.34
C HIS A 278 0.74 -11.13 4.32
N ALA A 279 0.79 -11.70 3.12
CA ALA A 279 1.70 -12.80 2.84
C ALA A 279 3.12 -12.25 2.59
N TYR A 280 4.14 -12.94 3.07
CA TYR A 280 5.52 -12.47 3.03
C TYR A 280 6.51 -13.58 2.71
N ILE A 281 7.72 -13.19 2.33
CA ILE A 281 8.91 -14.05 2.32
C ILE A 281 9.72 -13.74 3.58
N LYS A 282 10.19 -14.78 4.26
CA LYS A 282 10.95 -14.62 5.52
C LYS A 282 12.36 -14.08 5.31
N LYS A 283 13.09 -14.62 4.33
CA LYS A 283 14.47 -14.23 4.09
C LYS A 283 14.55 -12.99 3.20
N ALA A 284 15.54 -12.15 3.44
CA ALA A 284 15.89 -11.09 2.51
C ALA A 284 16.26 -11.66 1.13
N ILE A 285 15.94 -10.89 0.10
CA ILE A 285 16.37 -11.11 -1.27
C ILE A 285 17.51 -10.13 -1.53
N THR A 286 18.55 -10.57 -2.24
CA THR A 286 19.62 -9.67 -2.69
C THR A 286 19.39 -9.30 -4.15
N MET A 287 19.30 -8.01 -4.44
CA MET A 287 19.39 -7.46 -5.79
C MET A 287 20.86 -7.14 -6.08
N VAL A 288 21.36 -7.60 -7.23
CA VAL A 288 22.69 -7.25 -7.74
C VAL A 288 22.54 -6.67 -9.14
N PHE A 289 23.33 -5.66 -9.47
CA PHE A 289 23.40 -5.16 -10.83
C PHE A 289 24.27 -6.10 -11.67
N ALA A 290 23.87 -6.34 -12.92
CA ALA A 290 24.69 -7.11 -13.85
C ALA A 290 25.97 -6.31 -14.14
N GLN A 291 27.12 -6.99 -14.02
CA GLN A 291 28.43 -6.44 -14.37
C GLN A 291 28.72 -6.63 -15.86
#